data_AF-W6JYJ7-F1
#
_entry.id   AF-W6JYJ7-F1
#
_cell.length_a   1.000
_cell.length_b   1.000
_cell.length_c   1.000
_cell.angle_alpha   90.00
_cell.angle_beta   90.00
_cell.angle_gamma   90.00
#
_symmetry.space_group_name_H-M   'P 1'
#
loop_
_entity.id
_entity.type
_entity.pdbx_description
1 polymer ?
#
loop_
_entity_poly.entity_id
_entity_poly.type
_entity_poly.pdbx_seq_one_letter_code
_entity_poly.pdbx_strand_id
1 'polypeptide(L)'
;MQRALEILGDDVPDHLRVAGDLRMAHKQASLEELGALAQPPMTKDAVAGRIRRLLAMADKRAGELGVPDTEAVISADLLDD
;
A
#
# COMPACT_ATOMS: atom_id res chain seq x y z
N MET A 1 -3.79 -0.12 -2.24
CA MET A 1 -2.43 -0.63 -2.55
C MET A 1 -2.09 -0.45 -4.01
N GLN A 2 -2.88 -0.98 -4.94
CA GLN A 2 -2.67 -0.85 -6.38
C GLN A 2 -2.34 0.59 -6.80
N ARG A 3 -3.21 1.55 -6.44
CA ARG A 3 -3.00 2.97 -6.71
C ARG A 3 -1.69 3.53 -6.16
N ALA A 4 -1.30 3.14 -4.95
CA ALA A 4 -0.06 3.60 -4.33
C ALA A 4 1.18 3.14 -5.11
N LEU A 5 1.16 1.89 -5.59
CA LEU A 5 2.24 1.32 -6.40
C LEU A 5 2.28 1.95 -7.79
N GLU A 6 1.13 2.28 -8.38
CA GLU A 6 1.04 3.01 -9.66
C GLU A 6 1.60 4.43 -9.57
N ILE A 7 1.25 5.18 -8.51
CA ILE A 7 1.76 6.55 -8.31
C ILE A 7 3.28 6.56 -8.14
N LEU A 8 3.81 5.57 -7.41
CA LEU A 8 5.24 5.50 -7.12
C LEU A 8 6.05 4.85 -8.22
N GLY A 9 5.47 4.00 -9.08
CA GLY A 9 6.17 3.37 -10.19
C GLY A 9 7.45 2.67 -9.74
N ASP A 10 8.57 3.00 -10.37
CA ASP A 10 9.90 2.45 -10.07
C ASP A 10 10.58 3.11 -8.85
N ASP A 11 10.04 4.22 -8.34
CA ASP A 11 10.61 4.96 -7.21
C ASP A 11 10.23 4.36 -5.83
N VAL A 12 9.36 3.36 -5.80
CA VAL A 12 8.96 2.71 -4.53
C VAL A 12 10.12 1.86 -3.96
N PRO A 13 10.48 2.03 -2.68
CA PRO A 13 11.45 1.16 -2.03
C PRO A 13 10.99 -0.31 -1.97
N ASP A 14 11.89 -1.26 -2.25
CA ASP A 14 11.58 -2.70 -2.32
C ASP A 14 10.79 -3.22 -1.11
N HIS A 15 11.21 -2.85 0.10
CA HIS A 15 10.57 -3.32 1.33
C HIS A 15 9.12 -2.80 1.50
N LEU A 16 8.77 -1.69 0.84
CA LEU A 16 7.40 -1.16 0.78
C LEU A 16 6.61 -1.82 -0.35
N ARG A 17 7.23 -2.01 -1.52
CA ARG A 17 6.64 -2.77 -2.64
C ARG A 17 6.20 -4.16 -2.18
N VAL A 18 7.10 -4.91 -1.54
CA VAL A 18 6.82 -6.25 -1.00
C VAL A 18 5.62 -6.22 -0.06
N ALA A 19 5.49 -5.22 0.82
CA ALA A 19 4.35 -5.13 1.74
C ALA A 19 3.03 -4.79 1.00
N GLY A 20 3.10 -3.93 -0.02
CA GLY A 20 1.98 -3.61 -0.89
C GLY A 20 1.49 -4.82 -1.68
N ASP A 21 2.41 -5.52 -2.35
CA ASP A 21 2.14 -6.73 -3.13
C ASP A 21 1.57 -7.84 -2.26
N LEU A 22 2.15 -8.07 -1.08
CA LEU A 22 1.68 -9.08 -0.14
C LEU A 22 0.24 -8.79 0.32
N ARG A 23 -0.08 -7.53 0.65
CA ARG A 23 -1.45 -7.12 1.00
C ARG A 23 -2.41 -7.28 -0.19
N MET A 24 -1.98 -7.01 -1.42
CA MET A 24 -2.81 -7.21 -2.60
C MET A 24 -3.08 -8.68 -2.91
N ALA A 25 -2.07 -9.53 -2.76
CA ALA A 25 -2.18 -10.98 -2.93
C ALA A 25 -3.10 -11.60 -1.87
N HIS A 26 -3.12 -11.06 -0.64
CA HIS A 26 -3.87 -11.60 0.49
C HIS A 26 -4.78 -10.53 1.12
N LYS A 27 -5.77 -10.03 0.36
CA LYS A 27 -6.65 -8.92 0.78
C LYS A 27 -7.36 -9.18 2.12
N GLN A 28 -7.78 -10.42 2.35
CA GLN A 28 -8.52 -10.84 3.55
C GLN A 28 -7.63 -11.24 4.74
N ALA A 29 -6.31 -11.33 4.54
CA ALA A 29 -5.41 -11.73 5.61
C ALA A 29 -5.28 -10.61 6.67
N SER A 30 -5.23 -11.02 7.92
CA SER A 30 -4.86 -10.17 9.04
C SER A 30 -3.40 -9.70 8.92
N LEU A 31 -3.04 -8.65 9.66
CA LEU A 31 -1.65 -8.17 9.69
C LEU A 31 -0.68 -9.22 10.27
N GLU A 32 -1.16 -10.07 11.15
CA GLU A 32 -0.38 -11.16 11.75
C GLU A 32 -0.09 -12.25 10.71
N GLU A 33 -1.10 -12.69 9.97
CA GLU A 33 -0.94 -13.64 8.87
C GLU A 33 -0.02 -13.09 7.77
N LEU A 34 -0.18 -11.81 7.39
CA LEU A 34 0.74 -11.16 6.45
C LEU A 34 2.17 -11.13 6.98
N GLY A 35 2.35 -10.85 8.27
CA GLY A 35 3.67 -10.87 8.91
C GLY A 35 4.33 -12.24 8.82
N ALA A 36 3.56 -13.31 9.04
CA ALA A 36 4.02 -14.69 8.92
C ALA A 36 4.31 -15.12 7.46
N LEU A 37 3.53 -14.63 6.50
CA LEU A 37 3.69 -14.93 5.07
C LEU A 37 4.88 -14.20 4.43
N ALA A 38 5.34 -13.09 5.02
CA ALA A 38 6.45 -12.32 4.50
C ALA A 38 7.77 -13.11 4.54
N GLN A 39 8.68 -12.77 3.63
CA GLN A 39 10.01 -13.41 3.55
C GLN A 39 11.11 -12.33 3.56
N PRO A 40 11.91 -12.20 4.64
CA PRO A 40 11.79 -12.94 5.91
C PRO A 40 10.50 -12.59 6.69
N PRO A 41 10.01 -13.51 7.57
CA PRO A 41 8.86 -13.22 8.43
C PRO A 41 9.08 -11.98 9.28
N MET A 42 8.01 -11.24 9.53
CA MET A 42 8.06 -10.01 10.31
C MET A 42 6.81 -9.88 11.19
N THR A 43 6.87 -8.97 12.17
CA THR A 43 5.73 -8.75 13.07
C THR A 43 4.60 -8.01 12.36
N LYS A 44 3.37 -8.15 12.87
CA LYS A 44 2.20 -7.40 12.40
C LYS A 44 2.44 -5.88 12.35
N ASP A 45 3.20 -5.35 13.31
CA ASP A 45 3.50 -3.92 13.42
C ASP A 45 4.50 -3.47 12.34
N ALA A 46 5.46 -4.33 12.00
CA ALA A 46 6.39 -4.08 10.89
C ALA A 46 5.65 -4.02 9.56
N VAL A 47 4.72 -4.95 9.29
CA VAL A 47 3.86 -4.92 8.10
C VAL A 47 3.01 -3.66 8.09
N ALA A 48 2.32 -3.37 9.20
CA ALA A 48 1.46 -2.19 9.31
C ALA A 48 2.24 -0.88 9.07
N GLY A 49 3.44 -0.77 9.63
CA GLY A 49 4.32 0.38 9.43
C GLY A 49 4.76 0.53 7.97
N ARG A 50 5.08 -0.57 7.28
CA ARG A 50 5.43 -0.54 5.85
C ARG A 50 4.24 -0.11 4.99
N ILE A 51 3.05 -0.68 5.24
CA ILE A 51 1.83 -0.31 4.52
C ILE A 51 1.51 1.19 4.70
N ARG A 52 1.55 1.70 5.94
CA ARG A 52 1.31 3.14 6.19
C ARG A 52 2.32 4.03 5.48
N ARG A 53 3.60 3.67 5.50
CA ARG A 53 4.65 4.43 4.79
C ARG A 53 4.49 4.39 3.28
N LEU A 54 4.05 3.25 2.72
CA LEU A 54 3.76 3.13 1.29
C LEU A 54 2.66 4.11 0.87
N LEU A 55 1.53 4.12 1.60
CA LEU A 55 0.42 5.03 1.32
C LEU A 55 0.84 6.50 1.45
N ALA A 56 1.46 6.88 2.58
CA ALA A 56 1.89 8.26 2.81
C ALA A 56 2.90 8.76 1.77
N MET A 57 3.80 7.88 1.29
CA MET A 57 4.75 8.21 0.24
C MET A 57 4.04 8.44 -1.10
N ALA A 58 3.05 7.59 -1.44
CA ALA A 58 2.24 7.74 -2.63
C ALA A 58 1.38 9.02 -2.58
N ASP A 59 0.74 9.32 -1.46
CA ASP A 59 -0.09 10.53 -1.33
C ASP A 59 0.74 11.81 -1.47
N LYS A 60 1.95 11.82 -0.88
CA LYS A 60 2.88 12.92 -1.08
C LYS A 60 3.25 13.09 -2.56
N ARG A 61 3.59 11.98 -3.24
CA ARG A 61 3.94 12.00 -4.66
C ARG A 61 2.76 12.42 -5.54
N ALA A 62 1.54 12.03 -5.19
CA ALA A 62 0.33 12.43 -5.88
C ALA A 62 0.13 13.96 -5.84
N GLY A 63 0.32 14.56 -4.65
CA GLY A 63 0.28 16.02 -4.47
C GLY A 63 1.33 16.77 -5.28
N GLU A 64 2.55 16.23 -5.38
CA GLU A 64 3.61 16.80 -6.22
C GLU A 64 3.29 16.74 -7.72
N LEU A 65 2.60 15.69 -8.16
CA LEU A 65 2.21 15.47 -9.55
C LEU A 65 0.86 16.14 -9.91
N GLY A 66 0.13 16.66 -8.93
CA GLY A 66 -1.22 17.22 -9.12
C GLY A 66 -2.26 16.16 -9.53
N VAL A 67 -2.06 14.90 -9.15
CA VAL A 67 -2.99 13.79 -9.44
C VAL A 67 -3.75 13.38 -8.17
N PRO A 68 -4.90 12.69 -8.28
CA PRO A 68 -5.61 12.16 -7.12
C PRO A 68 -4.75 11.18 -6.32
N ASP A 69 -4.87 11.29 -4.99
CA ASP A 69 -4.15 10.50 -3.99
C ASP A 69 -4.69 9.05 -3.88
N THR A 70 -4.26 8.32 -2.85
CA THR A 70 -4.66 6.92 -2.67
C THR A 70 -6.06 6.74 -2.08
N GLU A 71 -6.64 7.77 -1.44
CA GLU A 71 -7.99 7.72 -0.86
C GLU A 71 -9.07 8.13 -1.87
N ALA A 72 -8.74 8.95 -2.85
CA ALA A 72 -9.65 9.39 -3.91
C ALA A 72 -10.30 8.23 -4.70
N VAL A 73 -9.63 7.08 -4.79
CA VAL A 73 -10.17 5.86 -5.44
C VAL A 73 -11.34 5.27 -4.64
N ILE A 74 -11.28 5.31 -3.30
CA ILE A 74 -12.34 4.80 -2.44
C ILE A 74 -13.59 5.68 -2.56
N SER A 75 -13.40 6.99 -2.67
CA SER A 75 -14.51 7.92 -2.90
C SER A 75 -15.17 7.71 -4.26
N ALA A 76 -14.41 7.41 -5.32
CA ALA A 76 -15.00 7.11 -6.63
C ALA A 76 -15.82 5.82 -6.61
N ASP A 77 -15.27 4.72 -6.06
CA ASP A 77 -15.95 3.43 -6.02
C ASP A 77 -17.22 3.44 -5.13
N LEU A 78 -17.26 4.28 -4.09
CA LEU A 78 -18.44 4.42 -3.20
C LEU A 78 -19.54 5.33 -3.76
N LEU A 79 -19.25 6.10 -4.81
CA LEU A 79 -20.21 7.02 -5.45
C LEU A 79 -20.93 6.37 -6.65
N ASP A 80 -20.52 5.15 -7.03
CA ASP A 80 -21.07 4.39 -8.15
C ASP A 80 -22.17 3.37 -7.74
N ASP A 81 -22.71 3.44 -6.50
CA ASP A 81 -23.85 2.65 -6.00
C ASP A 81 -25.17 3.46 -5.87
#